data_AF-A0A174PLZ3-F1
#
_entry.id   AF-A0A174PLZ3-F1
#
_cell.length_a   1.000
_cell.length_b   1.000
_cell.length_c   1.000
_cell.angle_alpha   90.00
_cell.angle_beta   90.00
_cell.angle_gamma   90.00
#
_symmetry.space_group_name_H-M   'P 1'
#
loop_
_entity.id
_entity.type
_entity.pdbx_description
1 polymer ?
#
loop_
_entity_poly.entity_id
_entity_poly.type
_entity_poly.pdbx_seq_one_letter_code
_entity_poly.pdbx_strand_id
1 'polypeptide(L)'
;MATYSLELKLNTKKASDCRYLESYFREVAKISNTVRRFAMRRIGCLKRDKEYRNLLAQYIKLDKGEEKEAVSKKLSAVVWSYGLTKFHLQKTALDLRKNLRYVHSTVYQKICDQVWRGVEKVLYADGKRLHFKKWDDFLSFEGKSNTTGIIYQNGKVYINCTPKRPKGGIILSVKLPNNKNSDHWNYETRCLCDPTKFCRIVRKKFSSGWHYYVQLIQEGVPPQKHVRGTGRIGIDIGTSTIATVSETACHLDVLGDSVETQEKEIKRLQRKMDRSRRATNPQNYNENGTIKKGKKRWSYSHHYRKMRDQLKSMRRKRAAALKQWQEIYANCLLEEGDEVYVEDMRFKALQKRKKNTEKKENGRYKSKKRFGKSIGNHAPAQFLSIVKRKLDQTGGKYHEVNTRKFKASQYDHVTDTYTRKKLTRRHHWADRDWIQRDLYSAFLLMNSNKSLDHADRNLCLLHYPFFKKLHDQCIEEIIASDKHIPASFGFHRPA
;
A
#
# COMPACT_ATOMS: atom_id res chain seq x y z
N MET A 1 -16.24 -2.07 -16.25
CA MET A 1 -16.64 -0.79 -15.65
C MET A 1 -15.67 -0.42 -14.53
N ALA A 2 -15.21 0.84 -14.52
CA ALA A 2 -14.41 1.39 -13.44
C ALA A 2 -15.22 1.40 -12.12
N THR A 3 -14.51 1.40 -10.99
CA THR A 3 -15.12 1.50 -9.67
C THR A 3 -14.24 2.35 -8.74
N TYR A 4 -14.87 3.06 -7.82
CA TYR A 4 -14.18 3.78 -6.75
C TYR A 4 -14.83 3.49 -5.39
N SER A 5 -14.16 3.88 -4.30
CA SER A 5 -14.65 3.61 -2.95
C SER A 5 -14.98 4.89 -2.19
N LEU A 6 -16.21 5.00 -1.71
CA LEU A 6 -16.61 6.00 -0.70
C LEU A 6 -16.63 5.33 0.68
N GLU A 7 -15.93 5.88 1.66
CA GLU A 7 -15.90 5.34 3.02
C GLU A 7 -16.65 6.24 4.00
N LEU A 8 -17.70 5.71 4.61
CA LEU A 8 -18.54 6.43 5.56
C LEU A 8 -18.49 5.78 6.94
N LYS A 9 -18.46 6.61 7.99
CA LYS A 9 -18.44 6.09 9.38
C LYS A 9 -19.81 5.53 9.74
N LEU A 10 -19.84 4.34 10.33
CA LEU A 10 -21.09 3.74 10.82
C LEU A 10 -21.43 4.27 12.22
N ASN A 11 -22.71 4.50 12.44
CA ASN A 11 -23.24 4.95 13.72
C ASN A 11 -23.52 3.78 14.66
N THR A 12 -22.50 3.31 15.37
CA THR A 12 -22.61 2.24 16.36
C THR A 12 -22.87 2.82 17.75
N LYS A 13 -24.05 3.42 17.97
CA LYS A 13 -24.40 4.07 19.25
C LYS A 13 -24.58 3.05 20.37
N LYS A 14 -25.13 1.87 20.07
CA LYS A 14 -25.47 0.87 21.08
C LYS A 14 -24.34 -0.13 21.26
N ALA A 15 -24.12 -0.57 22.50
CA ALA A 15 -23.17 -1.64 22.79
C ALA A 15 -23.52 -2.96 22.07
N SER A 16 -24.80 -3.21 21.79
CA SER A 16 -25.28 -4.33 20.97
C SER A 16 -24.70 -4.31 19.55
N ASP A 17 -24.61 -3.14 18.93
CA ASP A 17 -24.15 -2.98 17.54
C ASP A 17 -22.67 -3.38 17.45
N CYS A 18 -21.86 -2.87 18.39
CA CYS A 18 -20.44 -3.21 18.51
C CYS A 18 -20.24 -4.70 18.76
N ARG A 19 -21.04 -5.32 19.64
CA ARG A 19 -20.97 -6.77 19.93
C ARG A 19 -21.35 -7.62 18.73
N TYR A 20 -22.37 -7.22 17.97
CA TYR A 20 -22.77 -7.92 16.74
C TYR A 20 -21.63 -7.89 15.72
N LEU A 21 -21.08 -6.72 15.42
CA LEU A 21 -19.98 -6.57 14.47
C LEU A 21 -18.73 -7.31 14.93
N GLU A 22 -18.38 -7.25 16.22
CA GLU A 22 -17.25 -8.01 16.75
C GLU A 22 -17.44 -9.51 16.59
N SER A 23 -18.63 -10.03 16.88
CA SER A 23 -18.98 -11.45 16.70
C SER A 23 -18.90 -11.86 15.24
N TYR A 24 -19.40 -11.03 14.32
CA TYR A 24 -19.26 -11.22 12.89
C TYR A 24 -17.78 -11.34 12.49
N PHE A 25 -16.94 -10.39 12.90
CA PHE A 25 -15.51 -10.44 12.61
C PHE A 25 -14.85 -11.71 13.18
N ARG A 26 -15.24 -12.16 14.39
CA ARG A 26 -14.71 -13.39 15.02
C ARG A 26 -15.01 -14.60 14.18
N GLU A 27 -16.23 -14.72 13.66
CA GLU A 27 -16.60 -15.81 12.77
C GLU A 27 -15.88 -15.72 11.42
N VAL A 28 -15.73 -14.52 10.83
CA VAL A 28 -14.89 -14.28 9.64
C VAL A 28 -13.45 -14.77 9.86
N ALA A 29 -12.87 -14.47 11.03
CA ALA A 29 -11.54 -14.92 11.38
C ALA A 29 -11.47 -16.45 11.54
N LYS A 30 -12.49 -17.06 12.16
CA LYS A 30 -12.61 -18.51 12.35
C LYS A 30 -12.68 -19.24 11.01
N ILE A 31 -13.60 -18.86 10.13
CA ILE A 31 -13.76 -19.51 8.82
C ILE A 31 -12.53 -19.28 7.94
N SER A 32 -12.00 -18.07 7.87
CA SER A 32 -10.81 -17.77 7.04
C SER A 32 -9.59 -18.59 7.46
N ASN A 33 -9.28 -18.65 8.76
CA ASN A 33 -8.14 -19.44 9.23
C ASN A 33 -8.39 -20.95 9.15
N THR A 34 -9.64 -21.41 9.21
CA THR A 34 -9.97 -22.83 9.01
C THR A 34 -9.75 -23.25 7.56
N VAL A 35 -10.22 -22.45 6.59
CA VAL A 35 -9.96 -22.68 5.15
C VAL A 35 -8.45 -22.62 4.86
N ARG A 36 -7.72 -21.67 5.44
CA ARG A 36 -6.24 -21.63 5.34
C ARG A 36 -5.59 -22.89 5.89
N ARG A 37 -6.03 -23.39 7.04
CA ARG A 37 -5.52 -24.62 7.64
C ARG A 37 -5.74 -25.82 6.71
N PHE A 38 -6.93 -25.94 6.15
CA PHE A 38 -7.25 -26.98 5.17
C PHE A 38 -6.32 -26.90 3.95
N ALA A 39 -6.24 -25.74 3.31
CA ALA A 39 -5.39 -25.52 2.14
C ALA A 39 -3.91 -25.80 2.44
N MET A 40 -3.39 -25.36 3.59
CA MET A 40 -2.02 -25.65 4.03
C MET A 40 -1.75 -27.14 4.15
N ARG A 41 -2.68 -27.91 4.71
CA ARG A 41 -2.56 -29.38 4.83
C ARG A 41 -2.56 -30.04 3.46
N ARG A 42 -3.50 -29.67 2.58
CA ARG A 42 -3.61 -30.22 1.22
C ARG A 42 -2.38 -29.92 0.37
N ILE A 43 -1.86 -28.70 0.40
CA ILE A 43 -0.58 -28.35 -0.25
C ILE A 43 0.58 -29.17 0.33
N GLY A 44 0.59 -29.38 1.65
CA GLY A 44 1.59 -30.21 2.31
C GLY A 44 1.58 -31.65 1.83
N CYS A 45 0.40 -32.24 1.61
CA CYS A 45 0.27 -33.59 1.05
C CYS A 45 0.65 -33.62 -0.44
N LEU A 46 0.13 -32.69 -1.25
CA LEU A 46 0.46 -32.57 -2.68
C LEU A 46 1.97 -32.50 -2.91
N LYS A 47 2.70 -31.73 -2.10
CA LYS A 47 4.17 -31.61 -2.22
C LYS A 47 4.94 -32.91 -1.91
N ARG A 48 4.32 -33.88 -1.24
CA ARG A 48 4.92 -35.20 -0.97
C ARG A 48 4.53 -36.25 -2.00
N ASP A 49 3.44 -36.01 -2.72
CA ASP A 49 2.97 -36.88 -3.80
C ASP A 49 4.10 -37.12 -4.82
N LYS A 50 4.32 -38.39 -5.17
CA LYS A 50 5.39 -38.79 -6.10
C LYS A 50 5.01 -38.44 -7.53
N GLU A 51 3.77 -38.69 -7.94
CA GLU A 51 3.26 -38.39 -9.26
C GLU A 51 3.33 -36.88 -9.53
N TYR A 52 2.85 -36.07 -8.59
CA TYR A 52 2.92 -34.60 -8.70
C TYR A 52 4.36 -34.10 -8.89
N ARG A 53 5.31 -34.63 -8.10
CA ARG A 53 6.72 -34.23 -8.19
C ARG A 53 7.34 -34.62 -9.53
N ASN A 54 7.03 -35.81 -10.03
CA ASN A 54 7.52 -36.30 -11.32
C ASN A 54 6.96 -35.46 -12.46
N LEU A 55 5.64 -35.23 -12.48
CA LEU A 55 4.98 -34.38 -13.48
C LEU A 55 5.50 -32.94 -13.44
N LEU A 56 5.74 -32.39 -12.24
CA LEU A 56 6.27 -31.03 -12.09
C LEU A 56 7.72 -30.95 -12.60
N ALA A 57 8.54 -31.95 -12.33
CA ALA A 57 9.90 -32.03 -12.86
C ALA A 57 9.91 -32.14 -14.39
N GLN A 58 9.01 -32.92 -14.98
CA GLN A 58 8.83 -32.99 -16.43
C GLN A 58 8.39 -31.64 -17.00
N TYR A 59 7.36 -31.01 -16.41
CA TYR A 59 6.85 -29.71 -16.86
C TYR A 59 7.90 -28.60 -16.88
N ILE A 60 8.82 -28.61 -15.91
CA ILE A 60 9.92 -27.63 -15.83
C ILE A 60 10.96 -27.85 -16.93
N LYS A 61 11.18 -29.10 -17.36
CA LYS A 61 12.14 -29.44 -18.43
C LYS A 61 11.59 -29.17 -19.83
N LEU A 62 10.28 -29.27 -20.02
CA LEU A 62 9.66 -29.07 -21.33
C LEU A 62 9.60 -27.60 -21.71
N ASP A 63 9.86 -27.32 -22.99
CA ASP A 63 9.55 -26.03 -23.62
C ASP A 63 8.11 -25.99 -24.15
N LYS A 64 7.67 -24.87 -24.71
CA LYS A 64 6.28 -24.71 -25.19
C LYS A 64 5.96 -25.78 -26.25
N GLY A 65 4.79 -26.42 -26.15
CA GLY A 65 4.33 -27.43 -27.09
C GLY A 65 3.20 -28.29 -26.51
N GLU A 66 2.64 -29.18 -27.33
CA GLU A 66 1.51 -30.04 -26.97
C GLU A 66 1.83 -30.95 -25.77
N GLU A 67 3.06 -31.49 -25.69
CA GLU A 67 3.48 -32.32 -24.57
C GLU A 67 3.44 -31.56 -23.24
N LYS A 68 3.91 -30.31 -23.22
CA LYS A 68 3.87 -29.46 -22.02
C LYS A 68 2.43 -29.15 -21.61
N GLU A 69 1.53 -28.98 -22.57
CA GLU A 69 0.11 -28.79 -22.30
C GLU A 69 -0.53 -30.06 -21.72
N ALA A 70 -0.20 -31.24 -22.25
CA ALA A 70 -0.66 -32.52 -21.72
C ALA A 70 -0.20 -32.74 -20.28
N VAL A 71 1.08 -32.46 -19.97
CA VAL A 71 1.62 -32.53 -18.60
C VAL A 71 0.95 -31.50 -17.68
N SER A 72 0.68 -30.29 -18.17
CA SER A 72 -0.06 -29.26 -17.43
C SER A 72 -1.48 -29.70 -17.06
N LYS A 73 -2.19 -30.37 -17.97
CA LYS A 73 -3.52 -30.95 -17.73
C LYS A 73 -3.45 -32.04 -16.65
N LYS A 74 -2.48 -32.96 -16.72
CA LYS A 74 -2.24 -33.97 -15.69
C LYS A 74 -1.92 -33.36 -14.32
N LEU A 75 -1.03 -32.37 -14.28
CA LEU A 75 -0.71 -31.61 -13.06
C LEU A 75 -1.97 -30.99 -12.44
N SER A 76 -2.81 -30.38 -13.27
CA SER A 76 -4.06 -29.77 -12.82
C SER A 76 -5.01 -30.82 -12.23
N ALA A 77 -5.14 -31.98 -12.87
CA ALA A 77 -5.96 -33.08 -12.35
C ALA A 77 -5.48 -33.58 -10.97
N VAL A 78 -4.16 -33.74 -10.78
CA VAL A 78 -3.59 -34.10 -9.48
C VAL A 78 -3.85 -33.00 -8.45
N VAL A 79 -3.64 -31.73 -8.79
CA VAL A 79 -3.97 -30.61 -7.87
C VAL A 79 -5.46 -30.61 -7.48
N TRP A 80 -6.34 -30.91 -8.42
CA TRP A 80 -7.78 -30.98 -8.19
C TRP A 80 -8.17 -32.16 -7.30
N SER A 81 -7.53 -33.31 -7.43
CA SER A 81 -7.79 -34.49 -6.57
C SER A 81 -7.49 -34.20 -5.09
N TYR A 82 -6.53 -33.31 -4.82
CA TYR A 82 -6.25 -32.79 -3.47
C TYR A 82 -7.27 -31.73 -2.98
N GLY A 83 -8.29 -31.41 -3.76
CA GLY A 83 -9.29 -30.39 -3.44
C GLY A 83 -8.75 -28.97 -3.48
N LEU A 84 -7.65 -28.74 -4.21
CA LEU A 84 -7.03 -27.41 -4.34
C LEU A 84 -7.60 -26.69 -5.57
N THR A 85 -8.86 -26.29 -5.45
CA THR A 85 -9.53 -25.39 -6.40
C THR A 85 -10.39 -24.39 -5.65
N LYS A 86 -10.72 -23.26 -6.27
CA LYS A 86 -11.66 -22.28 -5.71
C LYS A 86 -12.97 -22.94 -5.26
N PHE A 87 -13.55 -23.80 -6.09
CA PHE A 87 -14.80 -24.50 -5.80
C PHE A 87 -14.68 -25.42 -4.58
N HIS A 88 -13.66 -26.28 -4.54
CA HIS A 88 -13.48 -27.21 -3.43
C HIS A 88 -13.23 -26.48 -2.10
N LEU A 89 -12.46 -25.38 -2.11
CA LEU A 89 -12.29 -24.55 -0.91
C LEU A 89 -13.62 -24.01 -0.39
N GLN A 90 -14.52 -23.56 -1.27
CA GLN A 90 -15.85 -23.11 -0.89
C GLN A 90 -16.72 -24.26 -0.38
N LYS A 91 -16.71 -25.42 -1.06
CA LYS A 91 -17.44 -26.62 -0.66
C LYS A 91 -17.02 -27.09 0.73
N THR A 92 -15.73 -27.18 1.02
CA THR A 92 -15.22 -27.55 2.35
C THR A 92 -15.56 -26.53 3.43
N ALA A 93 -15.64 -25.24 3.07
CA ALA A 93 -16.00 -24.19 4.02
C ALA A 93 -17.51 -24.12 4.32
N LEU A 94 -18.35 -24.74 3.49
CA LEU A 94 -19.80 -24.62 3.54
C LEU A 94 -20.38 -25.17 4.84
N ASP A 95 -19.97 -26.38 5.25
CA ASP A 95 -20.48 -27.00 6.48
C ASP A 95 -20.04 -26.23 7.73
N LEU A 96 -18.81 -25.71 7.73
CA LEU A 96 -18.39 -24.78 8.77
C LEU A 96 -19.27 -23.54 8.79
N ARG A 97 -19.58 -22.95 7.62
CA ARG A 97 -20.44 -21.76 7.52
C ARG A 97 -21.85 -22.03 8.03
N LYS A 98 -22.44 -23.21 7.80
CA LYS A 98 -23.78 -23.57 8.30
C LYS A 98 -23.87 -23.49 9.83
N ASN A 99 -22.75 -23.77 10.51
CA ASN A 99 -22.63 -23.70 11.97
C ASN A 99 -22.23 -22.30 12.50
N LEU A 100 -22.20 -21.28 11.63
CA LEU A 100 -21.90 -19.89 11.98
C LEU A 100 -23.17 -19.05 11.91
N ARG A 101 -23.35 -18.15 12.89
CA ARG A 101 -24.57 -17.36 13.02
C ARG A 101 -24.57 -16.13 12.12
N TYR A 102 -23.42 -15.49 11.96
CA TYR A 102 -23.30 -14.16 11.37
C TYR A 102 -22.79 -14.18 9.93
N VAL A 103 -21.92 -15.12 9.55
CA VAL A 103 -21.29 -15.08 8.21
C VAL A 103 -22.30 -15.40 7.09
N HIS A 104 -22.57 -14.39 6.26
CA HIS A 104 -23.45 -14.52 5.09
C HIS A 104 -22.86 -15.42 4.00
N SER A 105 -23.71 -16.00 3.16
CA SER A 105 -23.32 -16.89 2.05
C SER A 105 -22.34 -16.22 1.08
N THR A 106 -22.62 -14.99 0.67
CA THR A 106 -21.73 -14.24 -0.25
C THR A 106 -20.40 -13.85 0.41
N VAL A 107 -20.40 -13.58 1.72
CA VAL A 107 -19.20 -13.17 2.46
C VAL A 107 -18.24 -14.35 2.64
N TYR A 108 -18.73 -15.56 2.97
CA TYR A 108 -17.83 -16.72 3.09
C TYR A 108 -17.18 -17.07 1.75
N GLN A 109 -17.92 -16.97 0.65
CA GLN A 109 -17.38 -17.22 -0.70
C GLN A 109 -16.23 -16.26 -1.01
N LYS A 110 -16.40 -14.97 -0.70
CA LYS A 110 -15.35 -13.95 -0.85
C LYS A 110 -14.14 -14.22 0.05
N ILE A 111 -14.34 -14.72 1.26
CA ILE A 111 -13.26 -15.17 2.14
C ILE A 111 -12.49 -16.33 1.50
N CYS A 112 -13.19 -17.32 0.95
CA CYS A 112 -12.56 -18.45 0.25
C CYS A 112 -11.77 -17.98 -0.97
N ASP A 113 -12.32 -17.06 -1.77
CA ASP A 113 -11.64 -16.47 -2.92
C ASP A 113 -10.34 -15.76 -2.51
N GLN A 114 -10.35 -15.05 -1.38
CA GLN A 114 -9.14 -14.41 -0.85
C GLN A 114 -8.09 -15.44 -0.40
N VAL A 115 -8.51 -16.58 0.16
CA VAL A 115 -7.59 -17.67 0.52
C VAL A 115 -7.05 -18.35 -0.74
N TRP A 116 -7.91 -18.58 -1.74
CA TRP A 116 -7.56 -19.17 -3.03
C TRP A 116 -6.48 -18.37 -3.76
N ARG A 117 -6.58 -17.03 -3.80
CA ARG A 117 -5.50 -16.18 -4.35
C ARG A 117 -4.14 -16.41 -3.67
N GLY A 118 -4.14 -16.78 -2.39
CA GLY A 118 -2.93 -17.16 -1.68
C GLY A 118 -2.44 -18.56 -2.06
N VAL A 119 -3.35 -19.50 -2.31
CA VAL A 119 -3.06 -20.85 -2.80
C VAL A 119 -2.46 -20.78 -4.21
N GLU A 120 -3.09 -20.03 -5.13
CA GLU A 120 -2.61 -19.82 -6.50
C GLU A 120 -1.18 -19.31 -6.52
N LYS A 121 -0.86 -18.32 -5.67
CA LYS A 121 0.52 -17.84 -5.57
C LYS A 121 1.52 -18.91 -5.13
N VAL A 122 1.10 -19.83 -4.25
CA VAL A 122 1.95 -20.92 -3.75
C VAL A 122 2.12 -22.03 -4.77
N LEU A 123 1.11 -22.28 -5.61
CA LEU A 123 1.14 -23.33 -6.61
C LEU A 123 1.78 -22.87 -7.92
N TYR A 124 1.53 -21.62 -8.33
CA TYR A 124 1.76 -21.16 -9.70
C TYR A 124 2.61 -19.89 -9.82
N ALA A 125 3.10 -19.33 -8.71
CA ALA A 125 3.88 -18.08 -8.72
C ALA A 125 5.00 -18.07 -7.66
N ASP A 126 5.35 -16.89 -7.13
CA ASP A 126 6.46 -16.68 -6.20
C ASP A 126 6.12 -16.96 -4.71
N GLY A 127 4.97 -17.57 -4.44
CA GLY A 127 4.48 -17.85 -3.10
C GLY A 127 5.20 -19.02 -2.44
N LYS A 128 5.83 -18.79 -1.28
CA LYS A 128 6.52 -19.86 -0.54
C LYS A 128 5.58 -20.74 0.28
N ARG A 129 4.65 -20.11 1.02
CA ARG A 129 3.69 -20.77 1.90
C ARG A 129 2.54 -19.85 2.27
N LEU A 130 1.41 -20.45 2.64
CA LEU A 130 0.32 -19.76 3.30
C LEU A 130 0.64 -19.47 4.77
N HIS A 131 0.07 -18.37 5.26
CA HIS A 131 0.18 -17.96 6.66
C HIS A 131 -1.20 -17.74 7.27
N PHE A 132 -1.36 -18.09 8.54
CA PHE A 132 -2.51 -17.69 9.34
C PHE A 132 -2.51 -16.18 9.53
N LYS A 133 -3.71 -15.61 9.53
CA LYS A 133 -3.94 -14.20 9.78
C LYS A 133 -4.28 -14.00 11.25
N LYS A 134 -3.67 -13.02 11.92
CA LYS A 134 -3.96 -12.74 13.33
C LYS A 134 -5.32 -12.07 13.46
N TRP A 135 -5.97 -12.23 14.61
CA TRP A 135 -7.26 -11.61 14.92
C TRP A 135 -7.31 -10.13 14.55
N ASP A 136 -6.33 -9.36 15.02
CA ASP A 136 -6.28 -7.92 14.80
C ASP A 136 -6.02 -7.51 13.34
N ASP A 137 -5.61 -8.43 12.48
CA ASP A 137 -5.36 -8.15 11.05
C ASP A 137 -6.64 -8.32 10.22
N PHE A 138 -7.69 -8.93 10.75
CA PHE A 138 -9.01 -8.99 10.10
C PHE A 138 -9.67 -7.63 10.19
N LEU A 139 -9.41 -6.77 9.21
CA LEU A 139 -9.85 -5.38 9.18
C LEU A 139 -11.10 -5.15 8.33
N SER A 140 -11.49 -6.10 7.48
CA SER A 140 -12.70 -5.98 6.67
C SER A 140 -13.31 -7.32 6.28
N PHE A 141 -14.58 -7.27 5.88
CA PHE A 141 -15.29 -8.31 5.14
C PHE A 141 -16.26 -7.64 4.15
N GLU A 142 -16.59 -8.32 3.05
CA GLU A 142 -17.36 -7.73 1.95
C GLU A 142 -18.32 -8.74 1.32
N GLY A 143 -19.41 -8.22 0.75
CA GLY A 143 -20.35 -8.97 -0.07
C GLY A 143 -19.90 -9.10 -1.52
N LYS A 144 -20.80 -9.62 -2.36
CA LYS A 144 -20.61 -9.72 -3.82
C LYS A 144 -21.43 -8.70 -4.61
N SER A 145 -22.52 -8.22 -4.02
CA SER A 145 -23.46 -7.26 -4.60
C SER A 145 -24.00 -6.34 -3.49
N ASN A 146 -24.78 -5.33 -3.87
CA ASN A 146 -25.56 -4.50 -2.95
C ASN A 146 -27.01 -5.03 -2.75
N THR A 147 -27.29 -6.29 -3.09
CA THR A 147 -28.64 -6.88 -3.03
C THR A 147 -28.83 -7.89 -1.91
N THR A 148 -27.74 -8.42 -1.34
CA THR A 148 -27.81 -9.49 -0.34
C THR A 148 -26.64 -9.46 0.65
N GLY A 149 -26.91 -9.86 1.90
CA GLY A 149 -25.93 -9.96 2.98
C GLY A 149 -25.49 -8.62 3.59
N ILE A 150 -25.01 -7.68 2.77
CA ILE A 150 -24.62 -6.32 3.18
C ILE A 150 -25.17 -5.35 2.14
N ILE A 151 -26.18 -4.58 2.52
CA ILE A 151 -26.93 -3.70 1.63
C ILE A 151 -26.83 -2.28 2.15
N TYR A 152 -26.48 -1.34 1.28
CA TYR A 152 -26.62 0.08 1.52
C TYR A 152 -27.86 0.60 0.79
N GLN A 153 -28.74 1.29 1.51
CA GLN A 153 -29.90 1.98 0.97
C GLN A 153 -30.28 3.16 1.87
N ASN A 154 -30.50 4.34 1.26
CA ASN A 154 -31.04 5.54 1.91
C ASN A 154 -30.33 5.90 3.23
N GLY A 155 -28.99 5.97 3.21
CA GLY A 155 -28.19 6.33 4.40
C GLY A 155 -28.12 5.25 5.48
N LYS A 156 -28.62 4.04 5.22
CA LYS A 156 -28.58 2.90 6.14
C LYS A 156 -27.85 1.72 5.52
N VAL A 157 -27.12 0.99 6.37
CA VAL A 157 -26.46 -0.27 6.03
C VAL A 157 -27.17 -1.39 6.77
N TYR A 158 -27.67 -2.36 6.02
CA TYR A 158 -28.34 -3.56 6.50
C TYR A 158 -27.36 -4.73 6.42
N ILE A 159 -27.16 -5.45 7.53
CA ILE A 159 -26.26 -6.62 7.60
C ILE A 159 -27.08 -7.82 8.05
N ASN A 160 -27.15 -8.85 7.21
CA ASN A 160 -27.98 -10.06 7.38
C ASN A 160 -29.48 -9.78 7.57
N CYS A 161 -29.95 -8.60 7.16
CA CYS A 161 -31.35 -8.24 7.06
C CYS A 161 -31.55 -7.37 5.82
N THR A 162 -32.80 -7.03 5.52
CA THR A 162 -33.15 -6.15 4.39
C THR A 162 -34.13 -5.08 4.85
N PRO A 163 -34.33 -3.99 4.08
CA PRO A 163 -35.37 -3.01 4.38
C PRO A 163 -36.76 -3.63 4.50
N LYS A 164 -37.07 -4.63 3.66
CA LYS A 164 -38.35 -5.37 3.68
C LYS A 164 -38.44 -6.36 4.84
N ARG A 165 -37.32 -6.90 5.32
CA ARG A 165 -37.22 -7.87 6.43
C ARG A 165 -36.14 -7.42 7.41
N PRO A 166 -36.44 -6.47 8.32
CA PRO A 166 -35.43 -5.84 9.18
C PRO A 166 -34.99 -6.71 10.37
N LYS A 167 -35.72 -7.80 10.67
CA LYS A 167 -35.40 -8.74 11.76
C LYS A 167 -34.26 -9.69 11.37
N GLY A 168 -33.54 -10.22 12.36
CA GLY A 168 -32.49 -11.25 12.17
C GLY A 168 -31.07 -10.71 11.85
N GLY A 169 -30.94 -9.41 11.64
CA GLY A 169 -29.68 -8.73 11.34
C GLY A 169 -29.45 -7.49 12.19
N ILE A 170 -28.65 -6.56 11.68
CA ILE A 170 -28.50 -5.21 12.24
C ILE A 170 -28.63 -4.14 11.16
N ILE A 171 -29.10 -2.97 11.58
CA ILE A 171 -29.27 -1.79 10.73
C ILE A 171 -28.45 -0.66 11.33
N LEU A 172 -27.55 -0.08 10.54
CA LEU A 172 -26.63 0.97 10.98
C LEU A 172 -26.75 2.18 10.06
N SER A 173 -27.01 3.36 10.62
CA SER A 173 -26.94 4.61 9.86
C SER A 173 -25.50 4.95 9.52
N VAL A 174 -25.26 5.49 8.32
CA VAL A 174 -24.00 6.15 7.99
C VAL A 174 -23.97 7.56 8.58
N LYS A 175 -22.78 8.06 8.92
CA LYS A 175 -22.56 9.43 9.34
C LYS A 175 -22.02 10.22 8.16
N LEU A 176 -22.79 11.22 7.74
CA LEU A 176 -22.37 12.24 6.78
C LEU A 176 -21.78 13.46 7.50
N PRO A 177 -21.12 14.37 6.77
CA PRO A 177 -20.55 15.58 7.33
C PRO A 177 -21.68 16.49 7.81
N ASN A 178 -21.47 17.16 8.95
CA ASN A 178 -22.51 18.00 9.56
C ASN A 178 -22.78 19.27 8.73
N ASN A 179 -21.74 19.86 8.15
CA ASN A 179 -21.85 21.06 7.33
C ASN A 179 -22.27 20.68 5.89
N LYS A 180 -23.56 20.88 5.59
CA LYS A 180 -24.15 20.57 4.28
C LYS A 180 -23.63 21.44 3.14
N ASN A 181 -23.03 22.59 3.44
CA ASN A 181 -22.51 23.50 2.42
C ASN A 181 -21.01 23.31 2.18
N SER A 182 -20.39 22.30 2.81
CA SER A 182 -18.96 22.03 2.62
C SER A 182 -18.69 21.22 1.36
N ASP A 183 -17.53 21.45 0.73
CA ASP A 183 -17.02 20.63 -0.39
C ASP A 183 -16.96 19.14 -0.05
N HIS A 184 -16.71 18.84 1.23
CA HIS A 184 -16.70 17.48 1.74
C HIS A 184 -18.10 16.84 1.66
N TRP A 185 -19.14 17.56 2.08
CA TRP A 185 -20.52 17.10 1.96
C TRP A 185 -20.92 16.95 0.49
N ASN A 186 -20.68 17.97 -0.34
CA ASN A 186 -21.02 17.96 -1.77
C ASN A 186 -20.39 16.76 -2.50
N TYR A 187 -19.14 16.45 -2.18
CA TYR A 187 -18.47 15.30 -2.76
C TYR A 187 -19.05 13.97 -2.33
N GLU A 188 -19.29 13.78 -1.03
CA GLU A 188 -19.83 12.52 -0.53
C GLU A 188 -21.26 12.29 -1.05
N THR A 189 -22.09 13.33 -1.12
CA THR A 189 -23.46 13.21 -1.66
C THR A 189 -23.46 12.96 -3.16
N ARG A 190 -22.57 13.60 -3.93
CA ARG A 190 -22.40 13.29 -5.35
C ARG A 190 -21.95 11.84 -5.55
N CYS A 191 -21.03 11.35 -4.72
CA CYS A 191 -20.62 9.94 -4.76
C CYS A 191 -21.79 8.98 -4.46
N LEU A 192 -22.74 9.39 -3.62
CA LEU A 192 -23.91 8.58 -3.25
C LEU A 192 -24.98 8.52 -4.35
N CYS A 193 -24.91 9.37 -5.36
CA CYS A 193 -25.75 9.29 -6.55
C CYS A 193 -25.35 8.11 -7.46
N ASP A 194 -24.10 7.65 -7.38
CA ASP A 194 -23.62 6.55 -8.21
C ASP A 194 -24.10 5.18 -7.69
N PRO A 195 -24.38 4.22 -8.57
CA PRO A 195 -24.80 2.88 -8.17
C PRO A 195 -23.77 2.17 -7.28
N THR A 196 -24.22 1.67 -6.13
CA THR A 196 -23.39 0.82 -5.27
C THR A 196 -23.32 -0.59 -5.81
N LYS A 197 -22.13 -0.99 -6.25
CA LYS A 197 -21.85 -2.36 -6.71
C LYS A 197 -21.91 -3.35 -5.56
N PHE A 198 -21.21 -3.07 -4.46
CA PHE A 198 -21.24 -3.86 -3.23
C PHE A 198 -20.71 -3.08 -2.03
N CYS A 199 -21.04 -3.58 -0.84
CA CYS A 199 -20.58 -3.01 0.42
C CYS A 199 -19.46 -3.84 1.05
N ARG A 200 -18.50 -3.14 1.68
CA ARG A 200 -17.47 -3.71 2.55
C ARG A 200 -17.54 -3.07 3.93
N ILE A 201 -17.64 -3.89 4.97
CA ILE A 201 -17.52 -3.41 6.35
C ILE A 201 -16.04 -3.38 6.73
N VAL A 202 -15.60 -2.27 7.29
CA VAL A 202 -14.21 -2.02 7.71
C VAL A 202 -14.19 -1.66 9.18
N ARG A 203 -13.20 -2.15 9.92
CA ARG A 203 -12.90 -1.70 11.28
C ARG A 203 -11.52 -1.11 11.39
N LYS A 204 -11.41 -0.03 12.17
CA LYS A 204 -10.16 0.68 12.45
C LYS A 204 -9.91 0.70 13.95
N LYS A 205 -8.67 0.46 14.36
CA LYS A 205 -8.29 0.46 15.78
C LYS A 205 -8.03 1.89 16.27
N PHE A 206 -8.70 2.25 17.35
CA PHE A 206 -8.51 3.48 18.13
C PHE A 206 -8.11 3.11 19.57
N SER A 207 -7.72 4.11 20.35
CA SER A 207 -7.42 3.95 21.79
C SER A 207 -8.65 3.44 22.57
N SER A 208 -9.85 3.86 22.18
CA SER A 208 -11.13 3.44 22.78
C SER A 208 -11.67 2.11 22.24
N GLY A 209 -11.00 1.46 21.28
CA GLY A 209 -11.45 0.19 20.71
C GLY A 209 -11.59 0.21 19.20
N TRP A 210 -12.44 -0.67 18.67
CA TRP A 210 -12.71 -0.76 17.24
C TRP A 210 -13.81 0.23 16.84
N HIS A 211 -13.57 1.01 15.80
CA HIS A 211 -14.59 1.85 15.17
C HIS A 211 -14.88 1.29 13.79
N TYR A 212 -16.15 1.34 13.39
CA TYR A 212 -16.65 0.66 12.20
C TYR A 212 -17.07 1.66 11.12
N TYR A 213 -16.83 1.27 9.88
CA TYR A 213 -17.05 2.04 8.67
C TYR A 213 -17.64 1.12 7.61
N VAL A 214 -18.38 1.70 6.67
CA VAL A 214 -18.74 1.04 5.41
C VAL A 214 -17.94 1.66 4.29
N GLN A 215 -17.36 0.83 3.43
CA GLN A 215 -16.88 1.23 2.13
C GLN A 215 -17.95 0.83 1.11
N LEU A 216 -18.53 1.82 0.45
CA LEU A 216 -19.42 1.67 -0.69
C LEU A 216 -18.54 1.64 -1.94
N ILE A 217 -18.59 0.53 -2.68
CA ILE A 217 -17.84 0.42 -3.93
C ILE A 217 -18.81 0.88 -5.01
N GLN A 218 -18.63 2.12 -5.46
CA GLN A 218 -19.46 2.76 -6.46
C GLN A 218 -18.98 2.42 -7.86
N GLU A 219 -19.93 2.30 -8.79
CA GLU A 219 -19.65 2.16 -10.22
C GLU A 219 -19.32 3.52 -10.83
N GLY A 220 -18.43 3.53 -11.83
CA GLY A 220 -18.00 4.76 -12.50
C GLY A 220 -16.67 5.33 -11.97
N VAL A 221 -16.48 6.62 -12.20
CA VAL A 221 -15.31 7.41 -11.79
C VAL A 221 -15.70 8.37 -10.66
N PRO A 222 -14.81 8.64 -9.69
CA PRO A 222 -15.14 9.51 -8.56
C PRO A 222 -15.41 10.94 -9.03
N PRO A 223 -16.29 11.71 -8.35
CA PRO A 223 -16.54 13.11 -8.68
C PRO A 223 -15.25 13.93 -8.72
N GLN A 224 -15.09 14.74 -9.76
CA GLN A 224 -13.92 15.58 -9.90
C GLN A 224 -14.02 16.79 -8.95
N LYS A 225 -12.94 17.03 -8.20
CA LYS A 225 -12.82 18.14 -7.23
C LYS A 225 -11.85 19.23 -7.65
N HIS A 226 -10.86 18.86 -8.44
CA HIS A 226 -9.70 19.69 -8.77
C HIS A 226 -9.62 19.87 -10.27
N VAL A 227 -9.09 21.01 -10.68
CA VAL A 227 -8.77 21.30 -12.08
C VAL A 227 -7.73 20.27 -12.57
N ARG A 228 -7.67 20.09 -13.88
CA ARG A 228 -6.68 19.22 -14.52
C ARG A 228 -5.92 20.02 -15.56
N GLY A 229 -4.60 19.93 -15.49
CA GLY A 229 -3.71 20.44 -16.51
C GLY A 229 -3.52 19.43 -17.63
N THR A 230 -2.91 19.91 -18.71
CA THR A 230 -2.44 19.11 -19.83
C THR A 230 -0.97 19.37 -19.99
N GLY A 231 -0.16 18.33 -20.19
CA GLY A 231 1.28 18.49 -20.35
C GLY A 231 2.09 17.42 -19.65
N ARG A 232 3.41 17.52 -19.81
CA ARG A 232 4.36 16.52 -19.32
C ARG A 232 4.84 16.88 -17.92
N ILE A 233 4.97 15.85 -17.08
CA ILE A 233 5.53 15.96 -15.73
C ILE A 233 6.60 14.89 -15.56
N GLY A 234 7.83 15.31 -15.27
CA GLY A 234 8.91 14.44 -14.86
C GLY A 234 8.98 14.32 -13.35
N ILE A 235 9.15 13.11 -12.82
CA ILE A 235 9.27 12.84 -11.38
C ILE A 235 10.57 12.08 -11.11
N ASP A 236 11.52 12.72 -10.41
CA ASP A 236 12.63 12.03 -9.75
C ASP A 236 12.32 11.86 -8.27
N ILE A 237 12.02 10.63 -7.86
CA ILE A 237 11.63 10.32 -6.50
C ILE A 237 12.74 9.56 -5.79
N GLY A 238 13.04 9.94 -4.55
CA GLY A 238 13.97 9.25 -3.67
C GLY A 238 13.27 8.38 -2.63
N THR A 239 14.01 8.00 -1.59
CA THR A 239 13.41 7.24 -0.46
C THR A 239 12.63 8.11 0.51
N SER A 240 12.87 9.43 0.49
CA SER A 240 12.29 10.44 1.38
C SER A 240 11.93 11.74 0.69
N THR A 241 12.60 12.08 -0.40
CA THR A 241 12.42 13.32 -1.14
C THR A 241 11.82 13.05 -2.51
N ILE A 242 11.28 14.08 -3.13
CA ILE A 242 10.76 14.07 -4.49
C ILE A 242 11.15 15.38 -5.18
N ALA A 243 11.57 15.27 -6.42
CA ALA A 243 11.74 16.39 -7.33
C ALA A 243 10.74 16.19 -8.48
N THR A 244 9.96 17.21 -8.81
CA THR A 244 9.06 17.19 -9.97
C THR A 244 9.28 18.42 -10.83
N VAL A 245 9.18 18.23 -12.13
CA VAL A 245 9.31 19.29 -13.13
C VAL A 245 8.19 19.13 -14.13
N SER A 246 7.44 20.20 -14.35
CA SER A 246 6.47 20.35 -15.43
C SER A 246 6.86 21.55 -16.29
N GLU A 247 6.09 21.80 -17.34
CA GLU A 247 6.24 23.02 -18.14
C GLU A 247 5.91 24.29 -17.36
N THR A 248 5.23 24.19 -16.21
CA THR A 248 4.74 25.34 -15.44
C THR A 248 5.34 25.47 -14.04
N ALA A 249 5.92 24.41 -13.47
CA ALA A 249 6.48 24.45 -12.12
C ALA A 249 7.65 23.49 -11.89
N CYS A 250 8.47 23.83 -10.88
CA CYS A 250 9.48 22.95 -10.28
C CYS A 250 9.18 22.77 -8.80
N HIS A 251 9.23 21.54 -8.30
CA HIS A 251 9.02 21.23 -6.89
C HIS A 251 10.14 20.35 -6.36
N LEU A 252 10.67 20.68 -5.18
CA LEU A 252 11.66 19.86 -4.48
C LEU A 252 11.27 19.71 -3.01
N ASP A 253 10.67 18.57 -2.68
CA ASP A 253 9.96 18.35 -1.41
C ASP A 253 10.46 17.13 -0.63
N VAL A 254 10.18 17.15 0.67
CA VAL A 254 10.18 15.93 1.50
C VAL A 254 8.78 15.33 1.46
N LEU A 255 8.68 14.06 1.11
CA LEU A 255 7.40 13.35 1.08
C LEU A 255 6.75 13.31 2.47
N GLY A 256 5.65 14.05 2.66
CA GLY A 256 4.99 14.18 3.96
C GLY A 256 5.73 15.08 4.95
N ASP A 257 6.32 16.18 4.46
CA ASP A 257 7.01 17.21 5.25
C ASP A 257 6.22 17.70 6.48
N SER A 258 4.92 17.95 6.31
CA SER A 258 4.00 18.42 7.35
C SER A 258 3.47 17.30 8.27
N VAL A 259 3.85 16.04 8.03
CA VAL A 259 3.37 14.91 8.83
C VAL A 259 4.24 14.72 10.06
N GLU A 260 3.72 15.10 11.23
CA GLU A 260 4.41 15.00 12.51
C GLU A 260 5.03 13.61 12.76
N THR A 261 6.33 13.59 13.08
CA THR A 261 7.05 12.36 13.39
C THR A 261 7.00 12.06 14.90
N GLN A 262 6.00 11.31 15.34
CA GLN A 262 5.85 10.83 16.73
C GLN A 262 6.88 9.75 17.13
N GLU A 263 8.10 9.79 16.58
CA GLU A 263 9.11 8.74 16.74
C GLU A 263 9.61 8.60 18.18
N LYS A 264 9.82 9.72 18.88
CA LYS A 264 10.28 9.71 20.28
C LYS A 264 9.26 9.00 21.18
N GLU A 265 7.97 9.33 21.01
CA GLU A 265 6.88 8.69 21.74
C GLU A 265 6.75 7.21 21.38
N ILE A 266 6.77 6.86 20.09
CA ILE A 266 6.73 5.47 19.62
C ILE A 266 7.86 4.64 20.25
N LYS A 267 9.10 5.17 20.31
CA LYS A 267 10.24 4.49 20.94
C LYS A 267 10.02 4.29 22.44
N ARG A 268 9.55 5.32 23.15
CA ARG A 268 9.23 5.24 24.60
C ARG A 268 8.17 4.17 24.86
N LEU A 269 7.10 4.17 24.08
CA LEU A 269 6.00 3.19 24.22
C LEU A 269 6.46 1.76 23.90
N GLN A 270 7.26 1.57 22.85
CA GLN A 270 7.83 0.27 22.51
C GLN A 270 8.73 -0.29 23.62
N ARG A 271 9.55 0.56 24.27
CA ARG A 271 10.37 0.15 25.42
C ARG A 271 9.51 -0.26 26.61
N LYS A 272 8.44 0.50 26.93
CA LYS A 272 7.46 0.13 27.98
C LYS A 272 6.80 -1.22 27.67
N MET A 273 6.39 -1.44 26.43
CA MET A 273 5.82 -2.72 25.97
C MET A 273 6.82 -3.87 26.11
N ASP A 274 8.09 -3.66 25.75
CA ASP A 274 9.13 -4.69 25.84
C ASP A 274 9.38 -5.11 27.30
N ARG A 275 9.50 -4.13 28.22
CA ARG A 275 9.62 -4.39 29.66
C ARG A 275 8.43 -5.18 30.20
N SER A 276 7.21 -4.76 29.88
CA SER A 276 6.01 -5.49 30.32
C SER A 276 5.97 -6.92 29.77
N ARG A 277 6.34 -7.13 28.50
CA ARG A 277 6.42 -8.48 27.89
C ARG A 277 7.47 -9.35 28.57
N ARG A 278 8.59 -8.79 29.00
CA ARG A 278 9.65 -9.50 29.74
C ARG A 278 9.17 -9.92 31.12
N ALA A 279 8.62 -8.99 31.88
CA ALA A 279 8.09 -9.24 33.23
C ALA A 279 7.01 -10.33 33.25
N THR A 280 6.11 -10.35 32.26
CA THR A 280 5.05 -11.39 32.20
C THR A 280 5.48 -12.69 31.53
N ASN A 281 6.72 -12.78 31.04
CA ASN A 281 7.23 -13.98 30.37
C ASN A 281 8.73 -14.23 30.64
N PRO A 282 9.20 -14.25 31.90
CA PRO A 282 10.63 -14.42 32.20
C PRO A 282 11.20 -15.72 31.60
N GLN A 283 10.42 -16.81 31.62
CA GLN A 283 10.78 -18.12 31.09
C GLN A 283 11.18 -18.13 29.62
N ASN A 284 10.74 -17.12 28.84
CA ASN A 284 11.01 -17.01 27.40
C ASN A 284 12.36 -16.35 27.07
N TYR A 285 13.11 -15.88 28.06
CA TYR A 285 14.39 -15.17 27.89
C TYR A 285 15.56 -15.91 28.54
N ASN A 286 16.74 -15.77 27.94
CA ASN A 286 18.02 -16.17 28.51
C ASN A 286 18.50 -15.12 29.52
N GLU A 287 19.48 -15.48 30.35
CA GLU A 287 20.14 -14.57 31.31
C GLU A 287 20.70 -13.31 30.64
N ASN A 288 21.32 -13.45 29.46
CA ASN A 288 21.80 -12.34 28.66
C ASN A 288 20.68 -11.48 28.00
N GLY A 289 19.41 -11.70 28.35
CA GLY A 289 18.26 -10.94 27.89
C GLY A 289 17.79 -11.25 26.46
N THR A 290 18.42 -12.21 25.76
CA THR A 290 17.97 -12.66 24.45
C THR A 290 16.76 -13.59 24.54
N ILE A 291 15.93 -13.66 23.49
CA ILE A 291 14.77 -14.55 23.45
C ILE A 291 15.28 -15.98 23.18
N LYS A 292 14.84 -16.97 23.98
CA LYS A 292 15.15 -18.40 23.77
C LYS A 292 14.78 -18.83 22.33
N LYS A 293 15.31 -19.92 21.80
CA LYS A 293 14.86 -20.49 20.50
C LYS A 293 13.57 -21.33 20.69
N GLY A 294 12.89 -21.72 19.61
CA GLY A 294 11.68 -22.57 19.67
C GLY A 294 10.33 -21.85 19.85
N LYS A 295 9.23 -22.63 19.82
CA LYS A 295 7.85 -22.16 19.97
C LYS A 295 7.63 -21.59 21.38
N LYS A 296 6.92 -20.46 21.47
CA LYS A 296 6.67 -19.76 22.75
C LYS A 296 5.20 -19.46 22.92
N ARG A 297 4.72 -19.64 24.14
CA ARG A 297 3.47 -19.05 24.60
C ARG A 297 3.80 -17.68 25.18
N TRP A 298 3.13 -16.65 24.69
CA TRP A 298 3.26 -15.28 25.18
C TRP A 298 2.01 -14.91 25.97
N SER A 299 2.19 -14.57 27.24
CA SER A 299 1.19 -13.90 28.05
C SER A 299 1.36 -12.39 27.93
N TYR A 300 0.25 -11.67 27.84
CA TYR A 300 0.25 -10.21 27.72
C TYR A 300 -0.67 -9.60 28.76
N SER A 301 -0.11 -8.77 29.64
CA SER A 301 -0.88 -8.00 30.64
C SER A 301 -1.95 -7.12 29.98
N HIS A 302 -2.92 -6.67 30.78
CA HIS A 302 -3.89 -5.67 30.33
C HIS A 302 -3.18 -4.38 29.87
N HIS A 303 -2.21 -3.89 30.64
CA HIS A 303 -1.40 -2.71 30.28
C HIS A 303 -0.65 -2.88 28.96
N TYR A 304 -0.04 -4.06 28.70
CA TYR A 304 0.61 -4.34 27.42
C TYR A 304 -0.38 -4.21 26.25
N ARG A 305 -1.58 -4.77 26.41
CA ARG A 305 -2.63 -4.70 25.39
C ARG A 305 -3.06 -3.26 25.11
N LYS A 306 -3.26 -2.44 26.16
CA LYS A 306 -3.57 -1.01 26.03
C LYS A 306 -2.46 -0.23 25.30
N MET A 307 -1.19 -0.43 25.69
CA MET A 307 -0.04 0.20 25.01
C MET A 307 0.11 -0.24 23.55
N ARG A 308 -0.12 -1.53 23.26
CA ARG A 308 -0.12 -2.05 21.88
C ARG A 308 -1.19 -1.37 21.02
N ASP A 309 -2.38 -1.17 21.59
CA ASP A 309 -3.51 -0.56 20.90
C ASP A 309 -3.26 0.95 20.66
N GLN A 310 -2.66 1.65 21.63
CA GLN A 310 -2.16 3.02 21.46
C GLN A 310 -1.12 3.10 20.33
N LEU A 311 -0.12 2.20 20.31
CA LEU A 311 0.89 2.15 19.24
C LEU A 311 0.27 1.94 17.86
N LYS A 312 -0.74 1.07 17.76
CA LYS A 312 -1.48 0.84 16.51
C LYS A 312 -2.25 2.08 16.08
N SER A 313 -2.91 2.76 17.01
CA SER A 313 -3.66 4.00 16.75
C SER A 313 -2.74 5.10 16.23
N MET A 314 -1.58 5.34 16.88
CA MET A 314 -0.59 6.33 16.44
C MET A 314 -0.09 6.04 15.02
N ARG A 315 0.30 4.79 14.74
CA ARG A 315 0.76 4.38 13.41
C ARG A 315 -0.32 4.54 12.34
N ARG A 316 -1.58 4.23 12.67
CA ARG A 316 -2.72 4.40 11.77
C ARG A 316 -2.95 5.88 11.47
N LYS A 317 -2.96 6.76 12.48
CA LYS A 317 -3.15 8.20 12.31
C LYS A 317 -2.08 8.77 11.37
N ARG A 318 -0.81 8.45 11.64
CA ARG A 318 0.31 8.86 10.80
C ARG A 318 0.19 8.36 9.35
N ALA A 319 -0.16 7.09 9.15
CA ALA A 319 -0.35 6.54 7.81
C ALA A 319 -1.51 7.20 7.05
N ALA A 320 -2.58 7.59 7.75
CA ALA A 320 -3.70 8.32 7.16
C ALA A 320 -3.30 9.76 6.79
N ALA A 321 -2.59 10.46 7.68
CA ALA A 321 -2.07 11.81 7.42
C ALA A 321 -1.09 11.83 6.23
N LEU A 322 -0.15 10.87 6.17
CA LEU A 322 0.77 10.73 5.04
C LEU A 322 0.02 10.46 3.74
N LYS A 323 -0.95 9.54 3.75
CA LYS A 323 -1.76 9.29 2.56
C LYS A 323 -2.51 10.56 2.12
N GLN A 324 -3.09 11.31 3.05
CA GLN A 324 -3.80 12.55 2.73
C GLN A 324 -2.86 13.57 2.09
N TRP A 325 -1.68 13.79 2.68
CA TRP A 325 -0.64 14.65 2.10
C TRP A 325 -0.29 14.21 0.67
N GLN A 326 -0.07 12.90 0.45
CA GLN A 326 0.26 12.35 -0.86
C GLN A 326 -0.88 12.51 -1.89
N GLU A 327 -2.14 12.40 -1.46
CA GLU A 327 -3.30 12.62 -2.33
C GLU A 327 -3.45 14.09 -2.72
N ILE A 328 -3.12 15.02 -1.81
CA ILE A 328 -3.11 16.47 -2.06
C ILE A 328 -1.97 16.80 -3.02
N TYR A 329 -0.75 16.37 -2.72
CA TYR A 329 0.42 16.62 -3.57
C TYR A 329 0.22 16.05 -4.98
N ALA A 330 -0.36 14.85 -5.09
CA ALA A 330 -0.72 14.29 -6.40
C ALA A 330 -1.82 15.07 -7.12
N ASN A 331 -2.70 15.80 -6.42
CA ASN A 331 -3.64 16.69 -7.10
C ASN A 331 -2.94 17.92 -7.66
N CYS A 332 -2.03 18.54 -6.90
CA CYS A 332 -1.22 19.67 -7.36
C CYS A 332 -0.47 19.32 -8.65
N LEU A 333 0.24 18.19 -8.67
CA LEU A 333 0.93 17.75 -9.90
C LEU A 333 -0.04 17.59 -11.09
N LEU A 334 -1.22 17.01 -10.84
CA LEU A 334 -2.20 16.79 -11.92
C LEU A 334 -2.96 18.06 -12.34
N GLU A 335 -2.77 19.18 -11.65
CA GLU A 335 -3.18 20.50 -12.12
C GLU A 335 -2.17 21.05 -13.15
N GLU A 336 -0.94 20.53 -13.18
CA GLU A 336 0.13 20.95 -14.09
C GLU A 336 0.21 20.11 -15.37
N GLY A 337 -0.30 18.88 -15.36
CA GLY A 337 -0.23 17.98 -16.52
C GLY A 337 -0.87 16.61 -16.31
N ASP A 338 -0.97 15.86 -17.40
CA ASP A 338 -1.68 14.58 -17.50
C ASP A 338 -0.81 13.45 -18.08
N GLU A 339 0.45 13.72 -18.43
CA GLU A 339 1.45 12.71 -18.81
C GLU A 339 2.62 12.69 -17.83
N VAL A 340 2.69 11.67 -16.98
CA VAL A 340 3.73 11.53 -15.95
C VAL A 340 4.83 10.56 -16.38
N TYR A 341 6.09 10.98 -16.27
CA TYR A 341 7.30 10.22 -16.58
C TYR A 341 8.13 10.02 -15.32
N VAL A 342 8.41 8.77 -14.96
CA VAL A 342 9.13 8.42 -13.71
C VAL A 342 10.01 7.19 -13.89
N GLU A 343 11.15 7.15 -13.21
CA GLU A 343 12.02 5.98 -13.21
C GLU A 343 11.37 4.75 -12.52
N ASP A 344 11.51 3.57 -13.13
CA ASP A 344 11.20 2.30 -12.43
C ASP A 344 12.20 2.09 -11.29
N MET A 345 11.72 2.30 -10.06
CA MET A 345 12.52 2.13 -8.85
C MET A 345 12.11 0.94 -8.00
N ARG A 346 13.09 0.08 -7.71
CA ARG A 346 12.92 -1.09 -6.85
C ARG A 346 13.05 -0.73 -5.36
N PHE A 347 12.07 -0.01 -4.79
CA PHE A 347 12.06 0.35 -3.37
C PHE A 347 12.26 -0.85 -2.41
N LYS A 348 11.72 -2.03 -2.76
CA LYS A 348 11.92 -3.27 -1.98
C LYS A 348 13.39 -3.68 -1.89
N ALA A 349 14.20 -3.42 -2.92
CA ALA A 349 15.63 -3.67 -2.89
C ALA A 349 16.37 -2.68 -1.99
N LEU A 350 15.96 -1.40 -1.98
CA LEU A 350 16.53 -0.35 -1.12
C LEU A 350 16.25 -0.58 0.38
N GLN A 351 15.16 -1.29 0.70
CA GLN A 351 14.84 -1.69 2.08
C GLN A 351 15.77 -2.78 2.64
N LYS A 352 16.41 -3.59 1.78
CA LYS A 352 17.16 -4.78 2.23
C LYS A 352 18.35 -4.40 3.10
N ARG A 353 18.49 -5.05 4.26
CA ARG A 353 19.62 -4.85 5.17
C ARG A 353 20.89 -5.50 4.60
N LYS A 354 22.07 -4.95 4.95
CA LYS A 354 23.35 -5.63 4.67
C LYS A 354 23.35 -7.02 5.31
N LYS A 355 23.91 -8.02 4.62
CA LYS A 355 23.99 -9.39 5.15
C LYS A 355 25.06 -9.50 6.24
N ASN A 356 26.25 -8.98 5.96
CA ASN A 356 27.42 -9.14 6.82
C ASN A 356 27.33 -8.25 8.07
N THR A 357 27.83 -8.78 9.20
CA THR A 357 28.00 -8.04 10.45
C THR A 357 29.41 -7.47 10.45
N GLU A 358 29.53 -6.15 10.45
CA GLU A 358 30.82 -5.46 10.53
C GLU A 358 30.92 -4.74 11.87
N LYS A 359 32.12 -4.61 12.42
CA LYS A 359 32.42 -3.73 13.55
C LYS A 359 33.09 -2.45 13.05
N LYS A 360 32.92 -1.37 13.81
CA LYS A 360 33.75 -0.16 13.70
C LYS A 360 35.06 -0.41 14.45
N GLU A 361 36.05 0.45 14.23
CA GLU A 361 37.33 0.44 14.97
C GLU A 361 37.11 0.45 16.49
N ASN A 362 36.14 1.21 16.99
CA ASN A 362 35.76 1.24 18.41
C ASN A 362 34.98 0.00 18.92
N GLY A 363 35.05 -1.14 18.23
CA GLY A 363 34.40 -2.40 18.60
C GLY A 363 32.87 -2.44 18.44
N ARG A 364 32.19 -1.30 18.20
CA ARG A 364 30.73 -1.25 18.05
C ARG A 364 30.29 -1.79 16.69
N TYR A 365 29.21 -2.58 16.68
CA TYR A 365 28.63 -3.08 15.43
C TYR A 365 28.11 -1.95 14.52
N LYS A 366 28.49 -1.99 13.24
CA LYS A 366 27.92 -1.12 12.21
C LYS A 366 26.44 -1.46 12.00
N SER A 367 25.63 -0.44 11.74
CA SER A 367 24.21 -0.63 11.44
C SER A 367 24.05 -1.34 10.10
N LYS A 368 23.37 -2.49 10.10
CA LYS A 368 22.94 -3.17 8.86
C LYS A 368 21.76 -2.48 8.16
N LYS A 369 21.17 -1.45 8.76
CA LYS A 369 20.00 -0.75 8.20
C LYS A 369 20.42 0.08 6.99
N ARG A 370 19.60 0.07 5.94
CA ARG A 370 19.66 0.99 4.80
C ARG A 370 18.46 1.94 4.87
N PHE A 371 17.68 2.03 3.80
CA PHE A 371 16.56 2.96 3.67
C PHE A 371 15.22 2.46 4.20
N GLY A 372 15.17 1.27 4.81
CA GLY A 372 13.90 0.69 5.30
C GLY A 372 13.13 1.58 6.28
N LYS A 373 13.83 2.39 7.08
CA LYS A 373 13.18 3.38 7.96
C LYS A 373 12.61 4.55 7.17
N SER A 374 13.40 5.14 6.26
CA SER A 374 12.99 6.25 5.40
C SER A 374 11.79 5.85 4.53
N ILE A 375 11.86 4.72 3.84
CA ILE A 375 10.75 4.21 3.01
C ILE A 375 9.50 3.92 3.85
N GLY A 376 9.66 3.37 5.06
CA GLY A 376 8.54 3.17 5.98
C GLY A 376 7.96 4.48 6.54
N ASN A 377 8.71 5.57 6.47
CA ASN A 377 8.29 6.89 6.93
C ASN A 377 7.62 7.72 5.85
N HIS A 378 8.09 7.64 4.61
CA HIS A 378 7.69 8.52 3.51
C HIS A 378 6.86 7.81 2.43
N ALA A 379 6.87 6.48 2.41
CA ALA A 379 6.08 5.64 1.50
C ALA A 379 6.08 6.09 0.02
N PRO A 380 7.24 6.30 -0.62
CA PRO A 380 7.32 6.80 -2.01
C PRO A 380 6.57 5.92 -3.02
N ALA A 381 6.62 4.60 -2.89
CA ALA A 381 5.85 3.69 -3.73
C ALA A 381 4.32 3.84 -3.59
N GLN A 382 3.84 4.30 -2.43
CA GLN A 382 2.43 4.61 -2.22
C GLN A 382 2.04 5.89 -2.98
N PHE A 383 2.90 6.90 -2.94
CA PHE A 383 2.70 8.13 -3.70
C PHE A 383 2.59 7.87 -5.21
N LEU A 384 3.55 7.13 -5.79
CA LEU A 384 3.49 6.77 -7.21
C LEU A 384 2.22 5.99 -7.58
N SER A 385 1.80 5.05 -6.71
CA SER A 385 0.52 4.34 -6.89
C SER A 385 -0.70 5.28 -6.85
N ILE A 386 -0.64 6.36 -6.08
CA ILE A 386 -1.72 7.37 -5.99
C ILE A 386 -1.78 8.18 -7.29
N VAL A 387 -0.62 8.66 -7.78
CA VAL A 387 -0.51 9.40 -9.05
C VAL A 387 -1.06 8.55 -10.20
N LYS A 388 -0.55 7.33 -10.37
CA LYS A 388 -1.02 6.38 -11.40
C LYS A 388 -2.53 6.14 -11.33
N ARG A 389 -3.05 5.86 -10.14
CA ARG A 389 -4.50 5.63 -9.94
C ARG A 389 -5.33 6.84 -10.34
N LYS A 390 -4.87 8.07 -10.05
CA LYS A 390 -5.61 9.29 -10.41
C LYS A 390 -5.59 9.52 -11.92
N LEU A 391 -4.46 9.28 -12.59
CA LEU A 391 -4.34 9.35 -14.05
C LEU A 391 -5.25 8.32 -14.74
N ASP A 392 -5.23 7.06 -14.28
CA ASP A 392 -6.09 5.99 -14.80
C ASP A 392 -7.59 6.35 -14.69
N GLN A 393 -7.97 7.16 -13.69
CA GLN A 393 -9.35 7.61 -13.50
C GLN A 393 -9.77 8.74 -14.44
N THR A 394 -8.81 9.46 -15.02
CA THR A 394 -9.05 10.64 -15.86
C THR A 394 -8.60 10.44 -17.31
N GLY A 395 -8.09 9.25 -17.67
CA GLY A 395 -7.57 8.97 -19.01
C GLY A 395 -6.15 9.51 -19.27
N GLY A 396 -5.47 10.01 -18.23
CA GLY A 396 -4.07 10.46 -18.33
C GLY A 396 -3.10 9.28 -18.48
N LYS A 397 -1.83 9.58 -18.76
CA LYS A 397 -0.80 8.56 -19.03
C LYS A 397 0.26 8.53 -17.94
N TYR A 398 0.66 7.31 -17.57
CA TYR A 398 1.72 7.07 -16.59
C TYR A 398 2.82 6.20 -17.22
N HIS A 399 3.99 6.79 -17.42
CA HIS A 399 5.14 6.19 -18.09
C HIS A 399 6.24 5.84 -17.09
N GLU A 400 6.58 4.55 -17.04
CA GLU A 400 7.74 4.06 -16.29
C GLU A 400 8.94 3.97 -17.23
N VAL A 401 9.92 4.87 -17.08
CA VAL A 401 11.12 4.88 -17.93
C VAL A 401 12.10 3.79 -17.51
N ASN A 402 12.87 3.29 -18.47
CA ASN A 402 13.88 2.28 -18.20
C ASN A 402 15.11 2.90 -17.53
N THR A 403 15.13 2.94 -16.20
CA THR A 403 16.19 3.50 -15.36
C THR A 403 17.61 3.05 -15.75
N ARG A 404 17.77 1.80 -16.24
CA ARG A 404 19.09 1.26 -16.60
C ARG A 404 19.62 1.80 -17.92
N LYS A 405 18.73 2.06 -18.87
CA LYS A 405 19.09 2.63 -20.17
C LYS A 405 19.17 4.15 -20.06
N PHE A 406 18.12 4.77 -19.52
CA PHE A 406 17.96 6.22 -19.42
C PHE A 406 19.08 6.88 -18.60
N LYS A 407 19.37 6.36 -17.40
CA LYS A 407 20.40 6.87 -16.47
C LYS A 407 20.34 8.40 -16.28
N ALA A 408 19.16 8.94 -15.93
CA ALA A 408 18.89 10.38 -15.94
C ALA A 408 19.93 11.18 -15.14
N SER A 409 20.23 10.69 -13.93
CA SER A 409 21.23 11.30 -13.04
C SER A 409 22.65 11.43 -13.60
N GLN A 410 22.98 10.74 -14.70
CA GLN A 410 24.30 10.72 -15.34
C GLN A 410 24.34 11.47 -16.67
N TYR A 411 23.21 11.60 -17.37
CA TYR A 411 23.12 12.26 -18.66
C TYR A 411 23.25 13.78 -18.55
N ASP A 412 23.70 14.42 -19.63
CA ASP A 412 23.78 15.86 -19.80
C ASP A 412 23.26 16.22 -21.21
N HIS A 413 22.19 17.01 -21.27
CA HIS A 413 21.56 17.37 -22.55
C HIS A 413 22.38 18.38 -23.37
N VAL A 414 23.27 19.15 -22.74
CA VAL A 414 24.10 20.15 -23.43
C VAL A 414 25.17 19.42 -24.23
N THR A 415 25.96 18.59 -23.55
CA THR A 415 27.08 17.85 -24.15
C THR A 415 26.65 16.56 -24.85
N ASP A 416 25.43 16.09 -24.62
CA ASP A 416 24.92 14.79 -25.08
C ASP A 416 25.78 13.61 -24.60
N THR A 417 26.29 13.69 -23.37
CA THR A 417 27.18 12.67 -22.80
C THR A 417 26.72 12.15 -21.44
N TYR A 418 27.26 11.00 -21.05
CA TYR A 418 27.02 10.39 -19.76
C TYR A 418 28.24 10.48 -18.86
N THR A 419 28.08 11.16 -17.72
CA THR A 419 29.13 11.26 -16.70
C THR A 419 28.65 10.68 -15.38
N ARG A 420 29.40 9.72 -14.83
CA ARG A 420 29.11 9.18 -13.50
C ARG A 420 29.42 10.21 -12.42
N LYS A 421 28.38 10.61 -11.66
CA LYS A 421 28.51 11.55 -10.54
C LYS A 421 28.53 10.79 -9.21
N LYS A 422 29.36 11.24 -8.26
CA LYS A 422 29.33 10.73 -6.88
C LYS A 422 27.99 11.06 -6.24
N LEU A 423 27.44 10.16 -5.41
CA LEU A 423 26.15 10.38 -4.74
C LEU A 423 26.11 11.64 -3.86
N THR A 424 27.27 12.04 -3.31
CA THR A 424 27.46 13.26 -2.50
C THR A 424 27.36 14.54 -3.31
N ARG A 425 27.56 14.49 -4.62
CA ARG A 425 27.36 15.62 -5.52
C ARG A 425 25.85 15.75 -5.77
N ARG A 426 25.24 16.80 -5.23
CA ARG A 426 23.78 17.08 -5.29
C ARG A 426 23.41 18.18 -6.29
N HIS A 427 24.37 18.59 -7.12
CA HIS A 427 24.18 19.53 -8.22
C HIS A 427 24.70 18.92 -9.54
N HIS A 428 24.28 19.52 -10.64
CA HIS A 428 24.78 19.34 -12.00
C HIS A 428 25.17 20.71 -12.56
N TRP A 429 26.24 20.77 -13.35
CA TRP A 429 26.54 21.92 -14.19
C TRP A 429 26.06 21.61 -15.59
N ALA A 430 25.11 22.40 -16.09
CA ALA A 430 24.69 22.39 -17.48
C ALA A 430 25.35 23.60 -18.13
N ASP A 431 26.45 23.37 -18.84
CA ASP A 431 27.41 24.42 -19.22
C ASP A 431 27.85 25.28 -18.00
N ARG A 432 27.39 26.54 -17.91
CA ARG A 432 27.74 27.47 -16.83
C ARG A 432 26.70 27.52 -15.71
N ASP A 433 25.56 26.85 -15.88
CA ASP A 433 24.47 26.90 -14.93
C ASP A 433 24.62 25.88 -13.81
N TRP A 434 24.50 26.34 -12.57
CA TRP A 434 24.31 25.45 -11.44
C TRP A 434 22.85 24.99 -11.37
N ILE A 435 22.63 23.67 -11.41
CA ILE A 435 21.30 23.06 -11.32
C ILE A 435 21.28 22.02 -10.20
N GLN A 436 20.21 21.98 -9.41
CA GLN A 436 19.96 20.93 -8.44
C GLN A 436 19.76 19.60 -9.16
N ARG A 437 20.49 18.57 -8.73
CA ARG A 437 20.64 17.32 -9.51
C ARG A 437 19.35 16.52 -9.66
N ASP A 438 18.54 16.46 -8.61
CA ASP A 438 17.31 15.67 -8.61
C ASP A 438 16.23 16.39 -9.46
N LEU A 439 16.15 17.73 -9.42
CA LEU A 439 15.36 18.56 -10.35
C LEU A 439 15.82 18.41 -11.80
N TYR A 440 17.12 18.40 -12.05
CA TYR A 440 17.64 18.15 -13.40
C TYR A 440 17.27 16.75 -13.90
N SER A 441 17.30 15.75 -13.03
CA SER A 441 16.88 14.39 -13.38
C SER A 441 15.39 14.36 -13.72
N ALA A 442 14.54 15.03 -12.93
CA ALA A 442 13.12 15.20 -13.23
C ALA A 442 12.89 15.94 -14.57
N PHE A 443 13.65 17.00 -14.86
CA PHE A 443 13.60 17.70 -16.15
C PHE A 443 13.91 16.78 -17.34
N LEU A 444 14.96 15.95 -17.23
CA LEU A 444 15.27 14.98 -18.27
C LEU A 444 14.13 13.97 -18.45
N LEU A 445 13.53 13.48 -17.35
CA LEU A 445 12.40 12.55 -17.39
C LEU A 445 11.17 13.16 -18.05
N MET A 446 10.83 14.42 -17.74
CA MET A 446 9.75 15.16 -18.40
C MET A 446 9.94 15.18 -19.94
N ASN A 447 11.20 15.26 -20.37
CA ASN A 447 11.60 15.27 -21.77
C ASN A 447 11.96 13.88 -22.31
N SER A 448 11.37 12.80 -21.79
CA SER A 448 11.62 11.44 -22.30
C SER A 448 11.19 11.29 -23.75
N ASN A 449 12.00 10.59 -24.54
CA ASN A 449 11.66 10.18 -25.91
C ASN A 449 10.52 9.15 -25.94
N LYS A 450 10.00 8.83 -27.13
CA LYS A 450 8.89 7.87 -27.31
C LYS A 450 9.22 6.44 -26.86
N SER A 451 10.49 6.03 -26.90
CA SER A 451 10.95 4.70 -26.45
C SER A 451 11.16 4.60 -24.93
N LEU A 452 11.06 5.72 -24.20
CA LEU A 452 11.20 5.80 -22.73
C LEU A 452 12.56 5.28 -22.22
N ASP A 453 13.60 5.35 -23.05
CA ASP A 453 14.93 4.86 -22.73
C ASP A 453 16.05 5.88 -22.89
N HIS A 454 15.73 7.08 -23.40
CA HIS A 454 16.62 8.25 -23.42
C HIS A 454 15.82 9.55 -23.31
N ALA A 455 16.49 10.64 -22.97
CA ALA A 455 15.91 11.98 -23.09
C ALA A 455 15.86 12.39 -24.57
N ASP A 456 14.77 13.03 -24.97
CA ASP A 456 14.68 13.72 -26.26
C ASP A 456 15.44 15.04 -26.14
N ARG A 457 16.64 15.08 -26.74
CA ARG A 457 17.53 16.23 -26.64
C ARG A 457 16.91 17.50 -27.23
N ASN A 458 16.11 17.39 -28.29
CA ASN A 458 15.47 18.57 -28.90
C ASN A 458 14.43 19.15 -27.95
N LEU A 459 13.63 18.31 -27.29
CA LEU A 459 12.72 18.77 -26.24
C LEU A 459 13.46 19.36 -25.04
N CYS A 460 14.59 18.78 -24.64
CA CYS A 460 15.43 19.36 -23.59
C CYS A 460 15.91 20.76 -23.99
N LEU A 461 16.47 20.95 -25.18
CA LEU A 461 16.93 22.27 -25.63
C LEU A 461 15.79 23.29 -25.70
N LEU A 462 14.59 22.87 -26.12
CA LEU A 462 13.40 23.71 -26.16
C LEU A 462 12.93 24.15 -24.77
N HIS A 463 12.86 23.21 -23.82
CA HIS A 463 12.29 23.48 -22.49
C HIS A 463 13.30 24.03 -21.47
N TYR A 464 14.61 23.88 -21.72
CA TYR A 464 15.65 24.24 -20.74
C TYR A 464 15.60 25.71 -20.29
N PRO A 465 15.42 26.72 -21.17
CA PRO A 465 15.37 28.12 -20.73
C PRO A 465 14.26 28.41 -19.71
N PHE A 466 13.08 27.82 -19.92
CA PHE A 466 11.96 27.97 -18.98
C PHE A 466 12.17 27.17 -17.70
N PHE A 467 12.67 25.94 -17.84
CA PHE A 467 13.06 25.12 -16.70
C PHE A 467 14.07 25.82 -15.79
N LYS A 468 15.08 26.50 -16.34
CA LYS A 468 16.09 27.22 -15.55
C LYS A 468 15.45 28.30 -14.67
N LYS A 469 14.54 29.09 -15.25
CA LYS A 469 13.81 30.14 -14.52
C LYS A 469 12.98 29.56 -13.37
N LEU A 470 12.20 28.51 -13.65
CA LEU A 470 11.38 27.83 -12.64
C LEU A 470 12.24 27.14 -11.56
N HIS A 471 13.36 26.57 -11.96
CA HIS A 471 14.32 25.94 -11.07
C HIS A 471 14.87 26.96 -10.08
N ASP A 472 15.36 28.11 -10.55
CA ASP A 472 15.96 29.12 -9.67
C ASP A 472 14.94 29.67 -8.69
N GLN A 473 13.73 29.97 -9.18
CA GLN A 473 12.61 30.40 -8.33
C GLN A 473 12.30 29.35 -7.25
N CYS A 474 12.23 28.07 -7.61
CA CYS A 474 12.01 26.98 -6.66
C CYS A 474 13.10 26.93 -5.56
N ILE A 475 14.36 27.11 -5.94
CA ILE A 475 15.48 27.12 -4.98
C ILE A 475 15.41 28.35 -4.07
N GLU A 476 15.14 29.52 -4.62
CA GLU A 476 14.97 30.77 -3.87
C GLU A 476 13.83 30.68 -2.86
N GLU A 477 12.67 30.15 -3.27
CA GLU A 477 11.51 29.93 -2.39
C GLU A 477 11.84 28.96 -1.23
N ILE A 478 12.58 27.89 -1.50
CA ILE A 478 13.01 26.94 -0.45
C ILE A 478 13.96 27.63 0.54
N ILE A 479 14.92 28.41 0.05
CA ILE A 479 15.87 29.15 0.88
C ILE A 479 15.14 30.19 1.74
N ALA A 480 14.21 30.93 1.14
CA ALA A 480 13.41 31.96 1.83
C ALA A 480 12.39 31.37 2.81
N SER A 481 11.97 30.12 2.64
CA SER A 481 11.04 29.47 3.58
C SER A 481 11.65 29.28 4.98
N ASP A 482 10.82 29.13 6.01
CA ASP A 482 11.28 28.72 7.37
C ASP A 482 11.46 27.20 7.53
N LYS A 483 11.24 26.43 6.46
CA LYS A 483 11.23 24.97 6.54
C LYS A 483 12.65 24.40 6.71
N HIS A 484 12.77 23.25 7.36
CA HIS A 484 14.06 22.56 7.41
C HIS A 484 14.48 22.07 6.01
N ILE A 485 15.64 22.51 5.52
CA ILE A 485 16.23 22.05 4.26
C ILE A 485 17.01 20.76 4.51
N PRO A 486 16.61 19.61 3.94
CA PRO A 486 17.35 18.37 4.11
C PRO A 486 18.74 18.46 3.48
N ALA A 487 19.76 17.87 4.11
CA ALA A 487 21.09 17.75 3.51
C ALA A 487 21.08 17.01 2.15
N SER A 488 20.03 16.22 1.87
CA SER A 488 19.82 15.62 0.55
C SER A 488 19.47 16.64 -0.54
N PHE A 489 19.14 17.90 -0.25
CA PHE A 489 18.89 18.87 -1.31
C PHE A 489 20.19 19.38 -1.92
N GLY A 490 21.27 19.47 -1.12
CA GLY A 490 22.59 19.84 -1.62
C GLY A 490 22.93 21.31 -1.53
N PHE A 491 22.06 22.10 -0.91
CA PHE A 491 22.24 23.52 -0.63
C PHE A 491 21.71 23.82 0.78
N HIS A 492 22.08 24.97 1.32
CA HIS A 492 21.68 25.44 2.64
C HIS A 492 21.39 26.94 2.58
N ARG A 493 20.72 27.45 3.62
CA ARG A 493 20.57 28.90 3.77
C ARG A 493 21.95 29.55 3.95
N PRO A 494 22.16 30.77 3.43
CA PRO A 494 23.30 31.59 3.81
C PRO A 494 23.36 31.69 5.35
N ALA A 495 24.57 31.67 5.90
CA ALA A 495 24.79 31.78 7.34
C ALA A 495 24.50 33.21 7.83
#